data_AF-A0A3C0ZK20-F1
#
_entry.id   AF-A0A3C0ZK20-F1
#
_cell.length_a   1.000
_cell.length_b   1.000
_cell.length_c   1.000
_cell.angle_alpha   90.00
_cell.angle_beta   90.00
_cell.angle_gamma   90.00
#
_symmetry.space_group_name_H-M   'P 1'
#
loop_
_entity.id
_entity.type
_entity.pdbx_description
1 polymer ?
#
loop_
_entity_poly.entity_id
_entity_poly.type
_entity_poly.pdbx_seq_one_letter_code
_entity_poly.pdbx_strand_id
1 'polypeptide(L)'
;MTKRDFLLCVGTMTKSEQHRMIEELRDYLAKMEKEDRYTYEMFAKRDKDDEDLDSISRHKLEQMHARYIVRKSRKDLDELLRKLSSDRKDDGP
;
A
#
# COMPACT_ATOMS: atom_id res chain seq x y z
N MET A 1 -6.90 31.64 5.25
CA MET A 1 -6.87 30.22 4.85
C MET A 1 -7.16 30.13 3.37
N THR A 2 -6.21 29.60 2.59
CA THR A 2 -6.30 29.42 1.15
C THR A 2 -6.30 27.92 0.81
N LYS A 3 -6.71 27.55 -0.41
CA LYS A 3 -6.70 26.14 -0.86
C LYS A 3 -5.31 25.47 -0.80
N ARG A 4 -4.22 26.25 -0.74
CA ARG A 4 -2.85 25.73 -0.55
C ARG A 4 -2.62 25.18 0.86
N ASP A 5 -3.24 25.79 1.87
CA ASP A 5 -3.13 25.33 3.27
C ASP A 5 -3.82 23.98 3.47
N PHE A 6 -4.92 23.74 2.74
CA PHE A 6 -5.63 22.45 2.76
C PHE A 6 -4.83 21.32 2.09
N LEU A 7 -4.04 21.65 1.06
CA LEU A 7 -3.13 20.71 0.38
C LEU A 7 -1.87 20.40 1.20
N LEU A 8 -1.51 21.23 2.17
CA LEU A 8 -0.44 20.95 3.16
C LEU A 8 -0.93 20.10 4.34
N CYS A 9 -2.25 19.86 4.45
CA CYS A 9 -2.87 19.02 5.49
C CYS A 9 -3.49 17.71 4.97
N VAL A 10 -3.32 17.38 3.68
CA VAL A 10 -3.46 15.99 3.24
C VAL A 10 -2.28 15.24 3.83
N GLY A 11 -2.56 14.39 4.83
CA GLY A 11 -1.57 13.88 5.78
C GLY A 11 -0.28 13.41 5.13
N THR A 12 0.84 14.00 5.54
CA THR A 12 2.17 13.54 5.11
C THR A 12 2.38 12.11 5.60
N MET A 13 2.47 11.15 4.67
CA MET A 13 2.78 9.75 4.96
C MET A 13 3.92 9.65 5.97
N THR A 14 3.62 9.05 7.12
CA THR A 14 4.56 8.91 8.23
C THR A 14 5.61 7.83 7.93
N LYS A 15 6.74 7.83 8.65
CA LYS A 15 7.76 6.77 8.58
C LYS A 15 7.17 5.37 8.79
N SER A 16 6.26 5.22 9.76
CA SER A 16 5.60 3.94 10.03
C SER A 16 4.69 3.48 8.89
N GLU A 17 4.02 4.41 8.19
CA GLU A 17 3.24 4.12 7.00
C GLU A 17 4.14 3.78 5.80
N GLN A 18 5.24 4.52 5.61
CA GLN A 18 6.27 4.23 4.59
C GLN A 18 6.79 2.79 4.72
N HIS A 19 7.28 2.45 5.92
CA HIS A 19 7.82 1.13 6.24
C HIS A 19 6.78 0.04 5.97
N ARG A 20 5.56 0.21 6.49
CA ARG A 20 4.45 -0.72 6.27
C ARG A 20 4.12 -0.90 4.78
N MET A 21 4.06 0.18 4.01
CA MET A 21 3.75 0.10 2.57
C MET A 21 4.85 -0.61 1.78
N ILE A 22 6.12 -0.46 2.19
CA ILE A 22 7.26 -1.20 1.64
C ILE A 22 7.17 -2.68 2.05
N GLU A 23 6.89 -3.01 3.31
CA GLU A 23 6.70 -4.39 3.75
C GLU A 23 5.55 -5.10 3.00
N GLU A 24 4.39 -4.45 2.84
CA GLU A 24 3.26 -5.01 2.08
C GLU A 24 3.61 -5.21 0.59
N LEU A 25 4.41 -4.31 0.01
CA LEU A 25 4.89 -4.43 -1.38
C LEU A 25 5.91 -5.55 -1.58
N ARG A 26 6.68 -5.94 -0.55
CA ARG A 26 7.67 -7.03 -0.60
C ARG A 26 7.09 -8.32 -1.17
N ASP A 27 5.89 -8.68 -0.72
CA ASP A 27 5.21 -9.93 -1.09
C ASP A 27 4.72 -9.94 -2.56
N TYR A 28 4.76 -8.78 -3.23
CA TYR A 28 4.37 -8.59 -4.63
C TYR A 28 5.57 -8.48 -5.58
N LEU A 29 6.82 -8.53 -5.09
CA LEU A 29 8.06 -8.46 -5.88
C LEU A 29 8.08 -9.34 -7.14
N ALA A 30 7.56 -10.56 -7.05
CA ALA A 30 7.50 -11.50 -8.18
C ALA A 30 6.46 -11.14 -9.26
N LYS A 31 5.53 -10.22 -8.95
CA LYS A 31 4.46 -9.74 -9.83
C LYS A 31 4.71 -8.31 -10.34
N MET A 32 5.78 -7.66 -9.88
CA MET A 32 6.15 -6.31 -10.30
C MET A 32 6.78 -6.29 -11.68
N GLU A 33 6.50 -5.22 -12.42
CA GLU A 33 7.29 -4.87 -13.60
C GLU A 33 8.71 -4.47 -13.21
N LYS A 34 9.67 -4.65 -14.12
CA LYS A 34 11.11 -4.43 -13.86
C LYS A 34 11.42 -3.03 -13.31
N GLU A 35 10.72 -2.01 -13.80
CA GLU A 35 10.90 -0.61 -13.38
C GLU A 35 10.33 -0.33 -11.99
N ASP A 36 9.14 -0.85 -11.69
CA ASP A 36 8.53 -0.75 -10.35
C ASP A 36 9.35 -1.54 -9.32
N ARG A 37 9.89 -2.70 -9.70
CA ARG A 37 10.79 -3.48 -8.84
C ARG A 37 12.09 -2.74 -8.54
N TYR A 38 12.74 -2.15 -9.54
CA TYR A 38 13.93 -1.31 -9.32
C TYR A 38 13.62 -0.13 -8.38
N THR A 39 12.46 0.50 -8.59
CA THR A 39 11.96 1.59 -7.74
C THR A 39 11.73 1.14 -6.29
N TYR A 40 11.09 -0.03 -6.11
CA TYR A 40 10.91 -0.67 -4.80
C TYR A 40 12.24 -0.95 -4.10
N GLU A 41 13.21 -1.56 -4.81
CA GLU A 41 14.52 -1.91 -4.23
C GLU A 41 15.30 -0.65 -3.80
N MET A 42 15.05 0.49 -4.44
CA MET A 42 15.62 1.79 -4.09
C MET A 42 14.92 2.42 -2.87
N PHE A 43 13.59 2.33 -2.77
CA PHE A 43 12.84 2.77 -1.59
C PHE A 43 13.11 1.91 -0.35
N ALA A 44 13.17 0.59 -0.49
CA ALA A 44 13.44 -0.35 0.61
C ALA A 44 14.86 -0.19 1.20
N LYS A 45 15.82 0.33 0.42
CA LYS A 45 17.15 0.72 0.95
C LYS A 45 17.04 1.95 1.83
N ARG A 46 16.47 3.05 1.31
CA ARG A 46 16.26 4.29 2.06
C ARG A 46 15.52 4.06 3.38
N ASP A 47 14.47 3.25 3.34
CA ASP A 47 13.68 2.87 4.52
C ASP A 47 14.51 2.09 5.56
N LYS A 48 15.39 1.19 5.12
CA LYS A 48 16.33 0.46 5.99
C LYS A 48 17.43 1.35 6.56
N ASP A 49 17.84 2.37 5.81
CA ASP A 49 18.88 3.34 6.19
C ASP A 49 18.29 4.53 7.00
N ASP A 50 17.03 4.41 7.47
CA ASP A 50 16.22 5.42 8.16
C ASP A 50 16.04 6.76 7.39
N GLU A 51 16.36 6.80 6.09
CA GLU A 51 16.25 7.98 5.23
C GLU A 51 14.78 8.36 4.91
N ASP A 52 14.54 9.64 4.65
CA ASP A 52 13.23 10.14 4.21
C ASP A 52 13.08 10.02 2.69
N LEU A 53 11.99 9.39 2.25
CA LEU A 53 11.54 9.56 0.87
C LEU A 53 11.10 11.01 0.66
N ASP A 54 11.63 11.67 -0.38
CA ASP A 54 11.16 12.96 -0.85
C ASP A 54 9.70 12.89 -1.36
N SER A 55 9.05 14.03 -1.59
CA SER A 55 7.64 14.08 -2.00
C SER A 55 7.31 13.33 -3.30
N ILE A 56 8.24 13.26 -4.26
CA ILE A 56 8.05 12.51 -5.52
C ILE A 56 8.17 11.02 -5.24
N SER A 57 9.18 10.62 -4.46
CA SER A 57 9.39 9.23 -4.03
C SER A 57 8.20 8.70 -3.22
N ARG A 58 7.67 9.48 -2.26
CA ARG A 58 6.46 9.13 -1.49
C ARG A 58 5.25 8.94 -2.41
N HIS A 59 5.02 9.86 -3.34
CA HIS A 59 3.90 9.76 -4.27
C HIS A 59 4.02 8.58 -5.25
N LYS A 60 5.25 8.16 -5.60
CA LYS A 60 5.50 6.95 -6.40
C LYS A 60 5.30 5.67 -5.57
N LEU A 61 5.65 5.67 -4.27
CA LEU A 61 5.35 4.57 -3.35
C LEU A 61 3.84 4.36 -3.19
N GLU A 62 3.06 5.43 -3.01
CA GLU A 62 1.59 5.40 -2.99
C GLU A 62 1.00 4.77 -4.26
N GLN A 63 1.47 5.21 -5.44
CA GLN A 63 1.01 4.67 -6.72
C GLN A 63 1.36 3.18 -6.90
N MET A 64 2.56 2.75 -6.49
CA MET A 64 2.95 1.34 -6.51
C MET A 64 2.10 0.51 -5.55
N HIS A 65 1.90 0.99 -4.32
CA HIS A 65 1.05 0.33 -3.33
C HIS A 65 -0.38 0.16 -3.85
N ALA A 66 -0.98 1.23 -4.39
CA ALA A 66 -2.28 1.16 -5.06
C ALA A 66 -2.28 0.16 -6.23
N ARG A 67 -1.24 0.14 -7.08
CA ARG A 67 -1.14 -0.74 -8.26
C ARG A 67 -1.11 -2.23 -7.89
N TYR A 68 -0.41 -2.62 -6.83
CA TYR A 68 -0.18 -4.02 -6.48
C TYR A 68 -1.08 -4.53 -5.35
N ILE A 69 -1.36 -3.72 -4.31
CA ILE A 69 -2.14 -4.13 -3.13
C ILE A 69 -3.66 -3.97 -3.37
N VAL A 70 -4.10 -2.85 -3.95
CA VAL A 70 -5.53 -2.62 -4.28
C VAL A 70 -5.98 -3.44 -5.50
N ARG A 71 -5.08 -4.27 -6.06
CA ARG A 71 -5.40 -5.31 -7.03
C ARG A 71 -6.12 -6.53 -6.46
N LYS A 72 -6.40 -6.57 -5.14
CA LYS A 72 -7.63 -7.23 -4.64
C LYS A 72 -8.82 -6.37 -5.09
N SER A 73 -9.39 -6.73 -6.23
CA SER A 73 -10.56 -6.10 -6.80
C SER A 73 -11.68 -5.97 -5.76
N ARG A 74 -12.55 -4.96 -5.92
CA ARG A 74 -13.79 -4.88 -5.15
C ARG A 74 -14.61 -6.18 -5.21
N LYS A 75 -14.46 -6.97 -6.29
CA LYS A 75 -15.02 -8.32 -6.43
C LYS A 75 -14.34 -9.36 -5.52
N ASP A 76 -13.01 -9.36 -5.44
CA ASP A 76 -12.27 -10.27 -4.56
C ASP A 76 -12.59 -9.99 -3.08
N LEU A 77 -12.80 -8.72 -2.73
CA LEU A 77 -13.23 -8.31 -1.39
C LEU A 77 -14.67 -8.76 -1.08
N ASP A 78 -15.59 -8.61 -2.03
CA ASP A 78 -16.99 -9.04 -1.92
C ASP A 78 -17.11 -10.57 -1.81
N GLU A 79 -16.30 -11.32 -2.58
CA GLU A 79 -16.24 -12.78 -2.52
C GLU A 79 -15.68 -13.29 -1.18
N LEU A 80 -14.61 -12.66 -0.67
CA LEU A 80 -14.08 -12.96 0.67
C LEU A 80 -15.08 -12.63 1.78
N LEU A 81 -15.78 -11.49 1.69
CA LEU A 81 -16.81 -11.08 2.64
C LEU A 81 -18.00 -12.06 2.64
N ARG A 82 -18.44 -12.47 1.44
CA ARG A 82 -19.51 -13.47 1.26
C ARG A 82 -19.11 -14.81 1.85
N LYS A 83 -17.87 -15.27 1.62
CA LYS A 83 -17.36 -16.52 2.21
C LYS A 83 -17.38 -16.48 3.75
N LEU A 84 -16.88 -15.40 4.34
CA LEU A 84 -16.91 -15.18 5.80
C LEU A 84 -18.35 -15.14 6.38
N SER A 85 -19.33 -14.69 5.59
CA SER A 85 -20.74 -14.70 6.00
C SER A 85 -21.40 -16.08 5.91
N SER A 86 -20.87 -16.99 5.08
CA SER A 86 -21.35 -18.36 4.93
C SER A 86 -20.80 -19.31 5.99
N ASP A 87 -19.54 -19.14 6.42
CA ASP A 87 -18.89 -19.93 7.49
C ASP A 87 -19.55 -19.77 8.88
N ARG A 88 -20.53 -18.86 9.04
CA ARG A 88 -21.34 -18.73 10.27
C ARG A 88 -22.72 -19.41 10.20
N LYS A 89 -22.86 -20.38 9.29
CA LYS A 89 -23.84 -21.47 9.35
C LYS A 89 -23.01 -22.74 9.13
N ASP A 90 -22.89 -23.67 10.06
CA ASP A 90 -23.87 -24.12 11.04
C ASP A 90 -23.15 -24.76 12.23
N ASP A 91 -23.71 -24.67 13.44
CA ASP A 91 -23.53 -25.70 14.48
C ASP A 91 -24.58 -25.53 15.61
N GLY A 92 -25.85 -25.71 15.22
CA GLY A 92 -26.93 -26.25 16.07
C GLY A 92 -27.37 -25.48 17.34
N PRO A 93 -28.12 -26.16 18.24
CA PRO A 93 -28.83 -27.44 18.06
C PRO A 93 -30.33 -27.29 17.70
#